data_AF-A0A409WPU9-F1
#
_entry.id   AF-A0A409WPU9-F1
#
_cell.length_a   1.000
_cell.length_b   1.000
_cell.length_c   1.000
_cell.angle_alpha   90.00
_cell.angle_beta   90.00
_cell.angle_gamma   90.00
#
_symmetry.space_group_name_H-M   'P 1'
#
loop_
_entity.id
_entity.type
_entity.pdbx_description
1 polymer ?
#
loop_
_entity_poly.entity_id
_entity_poly.type
_entity_poly.pdbx_seq_one_letter_code
_entity_poly.pdbx_strand_id
1 'polypeptide(L)'
;MEPLSLTLEQGEKIVRKHLASHGNSTVQLIKEIKNNGYSYTSGTRTYILDLVLEGARVPSCLCFITISHPNPTESDSIYRPNTLPITHDIISRIRAHTDIPIPNPTLDTTLDLVPFHFLLSPTSPMLSSDITPLSTARKCGLLSPEDIVLVDLQIGRFLGQLHSGVQNDWFGPMRLDVPSDPSYSWQETFTLLLETLLSEFQSSGVDFPYEEIRGHLSRAIGFFLFDDVEAPSLIWFTGSEDDIYIALPSRTAPTTRGIAAILPNVAHAIWGDPLLESFFLPPAPSSAVQEGYLASGGKETIVVPRQKTKRIWYSLFLGLIILRERSHKGCVDDPAPDASNVDKDWAMGLILKSIKALSDAPCY
;
A
#
# COMPACT_ATOMS: atom_id res chain seq x y z
N MET A 1 -6.45 23.06 10.77
CA MET A 1 -5.36 22.41 10.03
C MET A 1 -5.64 22.69 8.56
N GLU A 2 -4.67 23.15 7.76
CA GLU A 2 -4.91 23.39 6.33
C GLU A 2 -5.33 22.09 5.63
N PRO A 3 -6.24 22.14 4.65
CA PRO A 3 -6.63 20.94 3.91
C PRO A 3 -5.42 20.39 3.16
N LEU A 4 -5.20 19.08 3.25
CA LEU A 4 -4.12 18.37 2.56
C LEU A 4 -4.38 18.39 1.05
N SER A 5 -3.94 19.47 0.40
CA SER A 5 -4.23 19.77 -0.99
C SER A 5 -3.05 20.48 -1.65
N LEU A 6 -2.81 20.19 -2.92
CA LEU A 6 -1.73 20.78 -3.69
C LEU A 6 -2.29 21.62 -4.84
N THR A 7 -1.87 22.88 -4.91
CA THR A 7 -2.22 23.78 -6.03
C THR A 7 -1.26 23.62 -7.21
N LEU A 8 -1.66 24.07 -8.40
CA LEU A 8 -0.80 24.08 -9.59
C LEU A 8 0.51 24.85 -9.35
N GLU A 9 0.43 26.03 -8.74
CA GLU A 9 1.62 26.86 -8.47
C GLU A 9 2.60 26.17 -7.52
N GLN A 10 2.08 25.50 -6.49
CA GLN A 10 2.91 24.72 -5.57
C GLN A 10 3.57 23.53 -6.28
N GLY A 11 2.81 22.81 -7.12
CA GLY A 11 3.34 21.73 -7.96
C GLY A 11 4.47 22.22 -8.87
N GLU A 12 4.31 23.38 -9.51
CA GLU A 12 5.35 24.00 -10.34
C GLU A 12 6.62 24.34 -9.56
N LYS A 13 6.48 24.95 -8.38
CA LYS A 13 7.62 25.28 -7.51
C LYS A 13 8.43 24.04 -7.13
N ILE A 14 7.74 22.95 -6.81
CA ILE A 14 8.35 21.66 -6.46
C ILE A 14 9.10 21.08 -7.66
N VAL A 15 8.45 21.01 -8.82
CA VAL A 15 9.04 20.49 -10.07
C VAL A 15 10.30 21.28 -10.43
N ARG A 16 10.23 22.62 -10.46
CA ARG A 16 11.37 23.46 -10.85
C ARG A 16 12.57 23.36 -9.91
N LYS A 17 12.34 23.20 -8.59
CA LYS A 17 13.42 23.06 -7.60
C LYS A 17 14.13 21.70 -7.72
N HIS A 18 13.37 20.62 -7.87
CA HIS A 18 13.89 19.27 -7.64
C HIS A 18 14.16 18.45 -8.91
N LEU A 19 13.58 18.82 -10.04
CA LEU A 19 13.78 18.12 -11.31
C LEU A 19 14.72 18.93 -12.20
N ALA A 20 16.00 18.54 -12.24
CA ALA A 20 17.09 19.31 -12.88
C ALA A 20 16.82 19.68 -14.35
N SER A 21 16.16 18.82 -15.12
CA SER A 21 15.79 19.07 -16.52
C SER A 21 14.51 19.88 -16.71
N HIS A 22 13.86 20.31 -15.62
CA HIS A 22 12.54 20.91 -15.59
C HIS A 22 12.52 22.27 -14.87
N GLY A 23 13.68 22.94 -14.76
CA GLY A 23 13.80 24.26 -14.11
C GLY A 23 12.87 25.34 -14.68
N ASN A 24 12.47 25.21 -15.95
CA ASN A 24 11.53 26.10 -16.64
C ASN A 24 10.23 25.40 -17.06
N SER A 25 9.96 24.19 -16.57
CA SER A 25 8.71 23.49 -16.88
C SER A 25 7.50 24.15 -16.21
N THR A 26 6.33 23.92 -16.79
CA THR A 26 5.03 24.30 -16.23
C THR A 26 4.19 23.04 -15.99
N VAL A 27 3.35 23.06 -14.96
CA VAL A 27 2.42 21.98 -14.65
C VAL A 27 1.10 22.30 -15.36
N GLN A 28 0.74 21.52 -16.37
CA GLN A 28 -0.51 21.75 -17.11
C GLN A 28 -1.71 21.15 -16.36
N LEU A 29 -1.52 19.97 -15.77
CA LEU A 29 -2.57 19.25 -15.07
C LEU A 29 -2.03 18.77 -13.73
N ILE A 30 -2.85 18.93 -12.69
CA ILE A 30 -2.69 18.24 -11.42
C ILE A 30 -3.96 17.45 -11.14
N LYS A 31 -3.82 16.15 -10.90
CA LYS A 31 -4.94 15.25 -10.64
C LYS A 31 -4.67 14.42 -9.41
N GLU A 32 -5.51 14.55 -8.40
CA GLU A 32 -5.47 13.67 -7.23
C GLU A 32 -5.80 12.24 -7.63
N ILE A 33 -4.98 11.30 -7.15
CA ILE A 33 -5.25 9.88 -7.24
C ILE A 33 -6.19 9.50 -6.10
N LYS A 34 -7.46 9.29 -6.46
CA LYS A 34 -8.44 8.75 -5.52
C LYS A 34 -8.17 7.26 -5.31
N ASN A 35 -7.61 6.92 -4.16
CA ASN A 35 -7.37 5.53 -3.80
C ASN A 35 -8.65 4.90 -3.22
N ASN A 36 -9.32 4.10 -4.04
CA ASN A 36 -10.50 3.34 -3.63
C ASN A 36 -10.11 1.92 -3.13
N GLY A 37 -8.83 1.56 -3.23
CA GLY A 37 -8.30 0.29 -2.77
C GLY A 37 -7.95 0.30 -1.28
N TYR A 38 -7.11 -0.67 -0.90
CA TYR A 38 -6.76 -0.93 0.51
C TYR A 38 -5.71 0.05 1.05
N SER A 39 -4.93 0.68 0.18
CA SER A 39 -3.81 1.54 0.53
C SER A 39 -4.21 2.99 0.78
N TYR A 40 -5.50 3.31 0.77
CA TYR A 40 -5.98 4.61 1.22
C TYR A 40 -5.53 4.90 2.65
N THR A 41 -4.97 6.08 2.86
CA THR A 41 -4.72 6.61 4.20
C THR A 41 -5.27 8.03 4.32
N SER A 42 -5.76 8.35 5.50
CA SER A 42 -6.28 9.68 5.79
C SER A 42 -5.17 10.74 5.80
N GLY A 43 -3.95 10.36 6.20
CA GLY A 43 -2.81 11.26 6.43
C GLY A 43 -1.96 11.63 5.21
N THR A 44 -2.22 11.04 4.04
CA THR A 44 -1.47 11.34 2.81
C THR A 44 -2.38 11.58 1.61
N ARG A 45 -1.90 12.32 0.61
CA ARG A 45 -2.54 12.47 -0.71
C ARG A 45 -1.51 12.32 -1.80
N THR A 46 -1.86 11.63 -2.87
CA THR A 46 -0.99 11.44 -4.04
C THR A 46 -1.61 12.10 -5.27
N TYR A 47 -0.80 12.82 -6.03
CA TYR A 47 -1.20 13.52 -7.25
C TYR A 47 -0.35 13.05 -8.43
N ILE A 48 -0.96 13.07 -9.62
CA ILE A 48 -0.28 12.97 -10.91
C ILE A 48 -0.18 14.37 -11.50
N LEU A 49 1.02 14.74 -11.95
CA LEU A 49 1.30 16.02 -12.61
C LEU A 49 1.69 15.76 -14.06
N ASP A 50 0.99 16.39 -15.00
CA ASP A 50 1.43 16.43 -16.40
C ASP A 50 2.27 17.71 -16.63
N LEU A 51 3.49 17.51 -17.13
CA LEU A 51 4.48 18.58 -17.28
C LEU A 51 4.66 18.95 -18.75
N VAL A 52 4.80 20.26 -18.99
CA VAL A 52 5.17 20.82 -20.29
C VAL A 52 6.60 21.36 -20.18
N LEU A 53 7.50 20.84 -21.03
CA LEU A 53 8.87 21.34 -21.15
C LEU A 53 8.89 22.74 -21.76
N GLU A 54 9.90 23.53 -21.42
CA GLU A 54 10.08 24.87 -21.99
C GLU A 54 10.13 24.81 -23.53
N GLY A 55 9.33 25.64 -24.19
CA GLY A 55 9.22 25.66 -25.66
C GLY A 55 8.33 24.56 -26.27
N ALA A 56 7.91 23.56 -25.50
CA ALA A 56 6.92 22.58 -25.93
C ALA A 56 5.51 23.17 -25.84
N ARG A 57 4.62 22.76 -26.76
CA ARG A 57 3.20 23.18 -26.76
C ARG A 57 2.25 22.17 -26.12
N VAL A 58 2.75 20.96 -25.86
CA VAL A 58 1.97 19.81 -25.40
C VAL A 58 2.75 19.15 -24.27
N PRO A 59 2.07 18.60 -23.24
CA PRO A 59 2.73 17.79 -22.24
C PRO A 59 3.53 16.66 -22.85
N SER A 60 4.66 16.35 -22.23
CA SER A 60 5.58 15.32 -22.71
C SER A 60 5.95 14.28 -21.66
N CYS A 61 5.66 14.56 -20.39
CA CYS A 61 6.01 13.68 -19.29
C CYS A 61 5.11 13.90 -18.09
N LEU A 62 5.05 12.89 -17.23
CA LEU A 62 4.32 12.92 -15.96
C LEU A 62 5.27 12.67 -14.79
N CYS A 63 4.87 13.10 -13.60
CA CYS A 63 5.44 12.64 -12.33
C CYS A 63 4.34 12.47 -11.27
N PHE A 64 4.69 11.77 -10.20
CA PHE A 64 3.84 11.57 -9.04
C PHE A 64 4.38 12.38 -7.87
N ILE A 65 3.47 12.96 -7.08
CA ILE A 65 3.82 13.60 -5.81
C ILE A 65 2.90 13.12 -4.71
N THR A 66 3.47 12.66 -3.61
CA THR A 66 2.73 12.32 -2.39
C THR A 66 3.04 13.36 -1.33
N ILE A 67 2.01 13.95 -0.72
CA ILE A 67 2.13 14.95 0.34
C ILE A 67 1.59 14.41 1.67
N SER A 68 2.15 14.88 2.79
CA SER A 68 1.67 14.63 4.15
C SER A 68 1.90 15.85 5.05
N HIS A 69 1.14 15.96 6.13
CA HIS A 69 1.45 16.94 7.17
C HIS A 69 2.78 16.61 7.86
N PRO A 70 3.51 17.64 8.36
CA PRO A 70 4.84 17.46 8.96
C PRO A 70 4.85 16.64 10.25
N ASN A 71 3.72 16.61 10.98
CA ASN A 71 3.53 15.79 12.16
C ASN A 71 2.15 15.15 12.07
N PRO A 72 2.03 13.83 11.83
CA PRO A 72 0.79 13.16 12.20
C PRO A 72 0.59 13.42 13.69
N THR A 73 -0.58 13.94 14.09
CA THR A 73 -0.94 14.13 15.50
C THR A 73 -0.46 12.93 16.30
N GLU A 74 0.39 13.17 17.30
CA GLU A 74 0.95 12.14 18.17
C GLU A 74 -0.21 11.34 18.78
N SER A 75 -0.55 10.22 18.16
CA SER A 75 -1.35 9.21 18.82
C SER A 75 -0.36 8.30 19.52
N ASP A 76 -0.59 8.02 20.79
CA ASP A 76 0.17 7.03 21.56
C ASP A 76 -0.01 5.59 21.05
N SER A 77 -0.70 5.40 19.92
CA SER A 77 -0.85 4.10 19.29
C SER A 77 0.49 3.54 18.82
N ILE A 78 0.73 2.30 19.21
CA ILE A 78 1.84 1.48 18.76
C ILE A 78 1.77 1.25 17.23
N TYR A 79 0.56 1.28 16.65
CA TYR A 79 0.36 1.08 15.21
C TYR A 79 -0.04 2.38 14.52
N ARG A 80 0.79 2.84 13.57
CA ARG A 80 0.53 4.03 12.76
C ARG A 80 0.96 3.82 11.31
N PRO A 81 0.34 4.53 10.35
CA PRO A 81 0.84 4.57 8.99
C PRO A 81 2.28 5.09 8.95
N ASN A 82 3.08 4.55 8.02
CA ASN A 82 4.44 4.96 7.73
C ASN A 82 4.45 6.41 7.25
N THR A 83 5.39 7.19 7.80
CA THR A 83 5.63 8.57 7.40
C THR A 83 6.38 8.62 6.07
N LEU A 84 6.38 9.76 5.38
CA LEU A 84 7.11 9.90 4.12
C LEU A 84 8.63 9.60 4.22
N PRO A 85 9.34 9.95 5.31
CA PRO A 85 10.72 9.49 5.53
C PRO A 85 10.86 7.96 5.58
N ILE A 86 9.96 7.27 6.26
CA ILE A 86 9.95 5.80 6.31
C ILE A 86 9.66 5.23 4.92
N THR A 87 8.68 5.79 4.22
CA THR A 87 8.35 5.41 2.83
C THR A 87 9.56 5.58 1.90
N HIS A 88 10.32 6.68 2.02
CA HIS A 88 11.54 6.89 1.26
C HIS A 88 12.61 5.83 1.55
N ASP A 89 12.81 5.47 2.83
CA ASP A 89 13.74 4.42 3.23
C ASP A 89 13.33 3.04 2.68
N ILE A 90 12.03 2.71 2.76
CA ILE A 90 11.47 1.48 2.18
C ILE A 90 11.78 1.40 0.69
N ILE A 91 11.47 2.45 -0.08
CA ILE A 91 11.73 2.47 -1.53
C ILE A 91 13.23 2.33 -1.82
N SER A 92 14.08 2.99 -1.03
CA SER A 92 15.53 2.88 -1.17
C SER A 92 16.01 1.45 -0.94
N ARG A 93 15.49 0.76 0.08
CA ARG A 93 15.79 -0.65 0.36
C ARG A 93 15.31 -1.58 -0.75
N ILE A 94 14.08 -1.39 -1.24
CA ILE A 94 13.55 -2.18 -2.36
C ILE A 94 14.47 -2.04 -3.58
N ARG A 95 14.85 -0.81 -3.95
CA ARG A 95 15.74 -0.56 -5.09
C ARG A 95 17.15 -1.14 -4.91
N ALA A 96 17.64 -1.19 -3.67
CA ALA A 96 18.96 -1.72 -3.38
C ALA A 96 19.04 -3.25 -3.42
N HIS A 97 17.91 -3.96 -3.23
CA HIS A 97 17.89 -5.42 -3.06
C HIS A 97 16.98 -6.15 -4.06
N THR A 98 16.36 -5.44 -5.00
CA THR A 98 15.44 -6.03 -5.99
C THR A 98 15.57 -5.37 -7.35
N ASP A 99 15.05 -6.02 -8.38
CA ASP A 99 14.94 -5.49 -9.74
C ASP A 99 13.57 -4.87 -10.01
N ILE A 100 12.77 -4.60 -8.96
CA ILE A 100 11.45 -4.00 -9.10
C ILE A 100 11.63 -2.57 -9.64
N PRO A 101 10.93 -2.18 -10.73
CA PRO A 101 11.13 -0.90 -11.41
C PRO A 101 10.47 0.27 -10.65
N ILE A 102 10.80 0.46 -9.37
CA ILE A 102 10.37 1.60 -8.57
C ILE A 102 11.39 2.73 -8.74
N PRO A 103 10.97 3.93 -9.19
CA PRO A 103 11.89 5.03 -9.39
C PRO A 103 12.34 5.62 -8.05
N ASN A 104 13.49 6.31 -8.01
CA ASN A 104 14.02 6.92 -6.79
C ASN A 104 13.32 8.25 -6.50
N PRO A 105 12.42 8.36 -5.51
CA PRO A 105 11.76 9.63 -5.23
C PRO A 105 12.72 10.59 -4.52
N THR A 106 12.46 11.89 -4.67
CA THR A 106 13.07 12.95 -3.86
C THR A 106 12.16 13.23 -2.66
N LEU A 107 12.70 13.09 -1.44
CA LEU A 107 12.06 13.51 -0.20
C LEU A 107 12.44 14.95 0.14
N ASP A 108 11.43 15.78 0.46
CA ASP A 108 11.63 17.11 1.02
C ASP A 108 10.74 17.26 2.26
N THR A 109 11.38 17.51 3.40
CA THR A 109 10.73 17.77 4.70
C THR A 109 11.04 19.18 5.23
N THR A 110 11.58 20.05 4.38
CA THR A 110 12.05 21.40 4.78
C THR A 110 10.90 22.37 5.04
N LEU A 111 9.74 22.13 4.41
CA LEU A 111 8.58 23.03 4.39
C LEU A 111 8.84 24.38 3.69
N ASP A 112 9.97 24.52 2.98
CA ASP A 112 10.35 25.78 2.32
C ASP A 112 9.46 26.11 1.12
N LEU A 113 8.98 25.09 0.41
CA LEU A 113 8.19 25.26 -0.82
C LEU A 113 6.68 25.21 -0.58
N VAL A 114 6.26 24.35 0.34
CA VAL A 114 4.87 24.04 0.66
C VAL A 114 4.77 23.68 2.14
N PRO A 115 3.60 23.88 2.79
CA PRO A 115 3.40 23.56 4.20
C PRO A 115 3.21 22.04 4.45
N PHE A 116 3.81 21.19 3.59
CA PHE A 116 3.69 19.73 3.63
C PHE A 116 5.06 19.09 3.44
N HIS A 117 5.27 17.93 4.05
CA HIS A 117 6.31 17.02 3.58
C HIS A 117 5.87 16.42 2.25
N PHE A 118 6.81 16.13 1.35
CA PHE A 118 6.48 15.48 0.09
C PHE A 118 7.53 14.49 -0.41
N LEU A 119 7.05 13.52 -1.18
CA LEU A 119 7.83 12.62 -2.02
C LEU A 119 7.51 12.89 -3.48
N LEU A 120 8.52 13.25 -4.26
CA LEU A 120 8.40 13.53 -5.69
C LEU A 120 9.05 12.41 -6.51
N SER A 121 8.31 11.75 -7.39
CA SER A 121 8.91 10.79 -8.31
C SER A 121 9.70 11.49 -9.43
N PRO A 122 10.72 10.83 -10.00
CA PRO A 122 11.26 11.19 -11.30
C PRO A 122 10.19 11.27 -12.38
N THR A 123 10.50 11.98 -13.45
CA THR A 123 9.61 12.12 -14.62
C THR A 123 9.62 10.88 -15.49
N SER A 124 8.45 10.46 -15.96
CA SER A 124 8.27 9.40 -16.95
C SER A 124 7.80 9.99 -18.29
N PRO A 125 8.31 9.52 -19.45
CA PRO A 125 7.94 10.02 -20.77
C PRO A 125 6.56 9.50 -21.22
N MET A 126 5.54 9.71 -20.38
CA MET A 126 4.15 9.32 -20.57
C MET A 126 3.22 10.43 -20.08
N LEU A 127 1.95 10.41 -20.47
CA LEU A 127 0.93 11.31 -19.94
C LEU A 127 0.00 10.59 -18.98
N SER A 128 -0.63 11.34 -18.08
CA SER A 128 -1.65 10.81 -17.17
C SER A 128 -2.82 10.14 -17.92
N SER A 129 -3.09 10.54 -19.16
CA SER A 129 -4.09 9.93 -20.04
C SER A 129 -3.65 8.60 -20.66
N ASP A 130 -2.35 8.29 -20.67
CA ASP A 130 -1.78 7.06 -21.23
C ASP A 130 -1.68 5.94 -20.19
N ILE A 131 -2.12 6.16 -18.96
CA ILE A 131 -2.06 5.18 -17.87
C ILE A 131 -3.42 5.06 -17.16
N THR A 132 -3.68 3.88 -16.62
CA THR A 132 -4.87 3.63 -15.80
C THR A 132 -4.57 2.60 -14.71
N PRO A 133 -5.23 2.66 -13.53
CA PRO A 133 -5.10 1.62 -12.52
C PRO A 133 -5.50 0.24 -13.07
N LEU A 134 -4.81 -0.82 -12.63
CA LEU A 134 -5.03 -2.19 -13.08
C LEU A 134 -6.47 -2.65 -12.80
N SER A 135 -7.02 -2.30 -11.64
CA SER A 135 -8.40 -2.57 -11.24
C SER A 135 -9.40 -2.05 -12.29
N THR A 136 -9.17 -0.82 -12.76
CA THR A 136 -10.00 -0.13 -13.76
C THR A 136 -9.79 -0.75 -15.13
N ALA A 137 -8.54 -1.06 -15.50
CA ALA A 137 -8.23 -1.74 -16.75
C ALA A 137 -8.96 -3.10 -16.86
N ARG A 138 -8.98 -3.88 -15.79
CA ARG A 138 -9.69 -5.18 -15.70
C ARG A 138 -11.20 -4.99 -15.78
N LYS A 139 -11.76 -4.12 -14.95
CA LYS A 139 -13.21 -3.86 -14.90
C LYS A 139 -13.77 -3.37 -16.24
N CYS A 140 -13.00 -2.56 -16.96
CA CYS A 140 -13.38 -2.01 -18.26
C CYS A 140 -12.99 -2.92 -19.45
N GLY A 141 -12.39 -4.09 -19.22
CA GLY A 141 -11.98 -5.01 -20.29
C GLY A 141 -10.91 -4.44 -21.22
N LEU A 142 -10.03 -3.57 -20.72
CA LEU A 142 -8.98 -2.92 -21.52
C LEU A 142 -7.76 -3.83 -21.77
N LEU A 143 -7.66 -4.95 -21.03
CA LEU A 143 -6.57 -5.91 -21.11
C LEU A 143 -7.04 -7.18 -21.82
N SER A 144 -6.22 -7.70 -22.72
CA SER A 144 -6.44 -9.05 -23.27
C SER A 144 -6.14 -10.12 -22.21
N PRO A 145 -6.60 -11.36 -22.39
CA PRO A 145 -6.23 -12.46 -21.50
C PRO A 145 -4.71 -12.66 -21.36
N GLU A 146 -3.96 -12.45 -22.45
CA GLU A 146 -2.49 -12.52 -22.45
C GLU A 146 -1.87 -11.38 -21.61
N ASP A 147 -2.37 -10.15 -21.76
CA ASP A 147 -1.92 -9.00 -20.95
C ASP A 147 -2.16 -9.25 -19.46
N ILE A 148 -3.31 -9.82 -19.09
CA ILE A 148 -3.65 -10.13 -17.69
C ILE A 148 -2.65 -11.13 -17.11
N VAL A 149 -2.35 -12.22 -17.83
CA VAL A 149 -1.39 -13.24 -17.39
C VAL A 149 0.01 -12.65 -17.23
N LEU A 150 0.46 -11.81 -18.18
CA LEU A 150 1.77 -11.17 -18.10
C LEU A 150 1.88 -10.19 -16.92
N VAL A 151 0.85 -9.39 -16.68
CA VAL A 151 0.80 -8.47 -15.53
C VAL A 151 0.78 -9.25 -14.22
N ASP A 152 -0.04 -10.30 -14.11
CA ASP A 152 -0.08 -11.17 -12.92
C ASP A 152 1.28 -11.83 -12.66
N LEU A 153 1.93 -12.34 -13.70
CA LEU A 153 3.26 -12.92 -13.59
C LEU A 153 4.26 -11.88 -13.08
N GLN A 154 4.21 -10.64 -13.57
CA GLN A 154 5.07 -9.54 -13.09
C GLN A 154 4.79 -9.19 -11.62
N ILE A 155 3.53 -9.11 -11.20
CA ILE A 155 3.14 -8.87 -9.81
C ILE A 155 3.70 -9.97 -8.90
N GLY A 156 3.52 -11.23 -9.31
CA GLY A 156 4.12 -12.37 -8.62
C GLY A 156 5.63 -12.21 -8.45
N ARG A 157 6.34 -11.90 -9.54
CA ARG A 157 7.79 -11.69 -9.52
C ARG A 157 8.20 -10.57 -8.55
N PHE A 158 7.49 -9.45 -8.55
CA PHE A 158 7.76 -8.35 -7.65
C PHE A 158 7.57 -8.74 -6.19
N LEU A 159 6.48 -9.41 -5.83
CA LEU A 159 6.27 -9.91 -4.47
C LEU A 159 7.35 -10.93 -4.06
N GLY A 160 7.77 -11.79 -4.98
CA GLY A 160 8.80 -12.80 -4.71
C GLY A 160 10.15 -12.15 -4.38
N GLN A 161 10.55 -11.17 -5.18
CA GLN A 161 11.76 -10.39 -4.95
C GLN A 161 11.66 -9.56 -3.67
N LEU A 162 10.49 -8.94 -3.41
CA LEU A 162 10.26 -8.15 -2.22
C LEU A 162 10.49 -8.99 -0.95
N HIS A 163 9.85 -10.15 -0.87
CA HIS A 163 9.89 -11.00 0.33
C HIS A 163 11.22 -11.72 0.52
N SER A 164 11.90 -12.07 -0.57
CA SER A 164 13.17 -12.80 -0.52
C SER A 164 14.40 -11.89 -0.45
N GLY A 165 14.35 -10.73 -1.10
CA GLY A 165 15.48 -9.80 -1.20
C GLY A 165 15.49 -8.72 -0.12
N VAL A 166 14.32 -8.28 0.36
CA VAL A 166 14.22 -7.22 1.36
C VAL A 166 13.89 -7.83 2.72
N GLN A 167 14.93 -8.10 3.51
CA GLN A 167 14.85 -8.75 4.82
C GLN A 167 15.25 -7.81 5.96
N ASN A 168 14.92 -8.22 7.19
CA ASN A 168 15.26 -7.52 8.42
C ASN A 168 15.56 -8.52 9.55
N ASP A 169 16.04 -8.03 10.69
CA ASP A 169 16.33 -8.90 11.85
C ASP A 169 15.17 -8.99 12.84
N TRP A 170 14.17 -8.09 12.75
CA TRP A 170 13.02 -8.04 13.67
C TRP A 170 11.69 -7.86 12.94
N PHE A 171 10.61 -8.27 13.59
CA PHE A 171 9.24 -8.11 13.13
C PHE A 171 8.62 -6.79 13.59
N GLY A 172 7.57 -6.34 12.90
CA GLY A 172 6.71 -5.24 13.30
C GLY A 172 6.73 -4.02 12.39
N PRO A 173 6.26 -2.86 12.87
CA PRO A 173 6.21 -1.62 12.09
C PRO A 173 7.60 -1.18 11.61
N MET A 174 7.61 -0.52 10.46
CA MET A 174 8.84 0.03 9.88
C MET A 174 9.38 1.18 10.74
N ARG A 175 10.70 1.19 10.94
CA ARG A 175 11.42 2.22 11.69
C ARG A 175 12.73 2.55 10.98
N LEU A 176 13.15 3.82 11.06
CA LEU A 176 14.44 4.26 10.53
C LEU A 176 15.60 3.74 11.39
N ASP A 177 15.38 3.65 12.70
CA ASP A 177 16.34 3.14 13.68
C ASP A 177 15.95 1.75 14.17
N VAL A 178 16.95 1.00 14.63
CA VAL A 178 16.73 -0.27 15.33
C VAL A 178 15.91 0.00 16.60
N PRO A 179 14.79 -0.71 16.83
CA PRO A 179 14.00 -0.55 18.05
C PRO A 179 14.86 -0.90 19.28
N SER A 180 14.60 -0.22 20.40
CA SER A 180 15.26 -0.54 21.67
C SER A 180 14.93 -1.94 22.19
N ASP A 181 13.73 -2.43 21.84
CA ASP A 181 13.23 -3.76 22.15
C ASP A 181 12.70 -4.41 20.85
N PRO A 182 13.60 -5.00 20.03
CA PRO A 182 13.22 -5.69 18.81
C PRO A 182 12.43 -6.96 19.11
N SER A 183 11.32 -7.15 18.39
CA SER A 183 10.55 -8.40 18.46
C SER A 183 11.09 -9.43 17.47
N TYR A 184 11.44 -10.62 17.98
CA TYR A 184 11.91 -11.75 17.18
C TYR A 184 10.86 -12.85 17.02
N SER A 185 9.65 -12.63 17.53
CA SER A 185 8.51 -13.55 17.41
C SER A 185 7.42 -12.89 16.58
N TRP A 186 7.08 -13.51 15.44
CA TRP A 186 5.94 -13.04 14.66
C TRP A 186 4.62 -13.17 15.43
N GLN A 187 4.45 -14.24 16.22
CA GLN A 187 3.26 -14.44 17.05
C GLN A 187 3.04 -13.30 18.03
N GLU A 188 4.07 -12.91 18.78
CA GLU A 188 3.99 -11.81 19.75
C GLU A 188 3.73 -10.48 19.03
N THR A 189 4.44 -10.24 17.92
CA THR A 189 4.28 -9.03 17.12
C THR A 189 2.86 -8.89 16.57
N PHE A 190 2.36 -9.91 15.89
CA PHE A 190 1.03 -9.90 15.28
C PHE A 190 -0.06 -9.73 16.34
N THR A 191 0.08 -10.43 17.48
CA THR A 191 -0.85 -10.30 18.62
C THR A 191 -0.89 -8.86 19.12
N LEU A 192 0.27 -8.23 19.33
CA LEU A 192 0.35 -6.84 19.78
C LEU A 192 -0.28 -5.88 18.76
N LEU A 193 0.00 -6.05 17.47
CA LEU A 193 -0.56 -5.23 16.40
C LEU A 193 -2.09 -5.32 16.36
N LEU A 194 -2.62 -6.55 16.45
CA LEU A 194 -4.06 -6.80 16.41
C LEU A 194 -4.77 -6.27 17.68
N GLU A 195 -4.24 -6.57 18.88
CA GLU A 195 -4.81 -6.10 20.14
C GLU A 195 -4.78 -4.57 20.27
N THR A 196 -3.75 -3.92 19.73
CA THR A 196 -3.69 -2.45 19.67
C THR A 196 -4.90 -1.90 18.90
N LEU A 197 -5.19 -2.44 17.70
CA LEU A 197 -6.34 -2.00 16.92
C LEU A 197 -7.67 -2.34 17.60
N LEU A 198 -7.82 -3.55 18.15
CA LEU A 198 -9.04 -3.94 18.86
C LEU A 198 -9.29 -3.02 20.06
N SER A 199 -8.24 -2.65 20.80
CA SER A 199 -8.33 -1.72 21.93
C SER A 199 -8.70 -0.30 21.49
N GLU A 200 -8.19 0.18 20.36
CA GLU A 200 -8.60 1.45 19.76
C GLU A 200 -10.08 1.46 19.40
N PHE A 201 -10.56 0.41 18.72
CA PHE A 201 -11.98 0.30 18.35
C PHE A 201 -12.89 0.16 19.57
N GLN A 202 -12.47 -0.62 20.58
CA GLN A 202 -13.22 -0.80 21.82
C GLN A 202 -13.34 0.53 22.58
N SER A 203 -12.23 1.28 22.67
CA SER A 203 -12.20 2.61 23.30
C SER A 203 -13.03 3.64 22.53
N SER A 204 -13.13 3.47 21.20
CA SER A 204 -13.96 4.30 20.32
C SER A 204 -15.43 3.90 20.30
N GLY A 205 -15.82 2.87 21.06
CA GLY A 205 -17.21 2.42 21.17
C GLY A 205 -17.76 1.68 19.95
N VAL A 206 -16.90 1.18 19.05
CA VAL A 206 -17.34 0.31 17.95
C VAL A 206 -17.73 -1.05 18.53
N ASP A 207 -18.90 -1.57 18.17
CA ASP A 207 -19.41 -2.83 18.72
C ASP A 207 -18.87 -4.02 17.95
N PHE A 208 -17.94 -4.76 18.57
CA PHE A 208 -17.42 -6.04 18.09
C PHE A 208 -17.50 -7.07 19.23
N PRO A 209 -17.57 -8.37 18.92
CA PRO A 209 -17.50 -9.42 19.93
C PRO A 209 -16.05 -9.61 20.44
N TYR A 210 -15.49 -8.59 21.11
CA TYR A 210 -14.08 -8.52 21.51
C TYR A 210 -13.60 -9.75 22.29
N GLU A 211 -14.38 -10.19 23.28
CA GLU A 211 -14.04 -11.36 24.10
C GLU A 211 -14.04 -12.66 23.28
N GLU A 212 -14.91 -12.76 22.28
CA GLU A 212 -14.92 -13.90 21.36
C GLU A 212 -13.67 -13.88 20.47
N ILE A 213 -13.32 -12.72 19.91
CA ILE A 213 -12.11 -12.54 19.09
C ILE A 213 -10.87 -12.92 19.91
N ARG A 214 -10.74 -12.39 21.12
CA ARG A 214 -9.63 -12.68 22.04
C ARG A 214 -9.58 -14.15 22.45
N GLY A 215 -10.74 -14.78 22.64
CA GLY A 215 -10.86 -16.22 22.89
C GLY A 215 -10.34 -17.04 21.71
N HIS A 216 -10.73 -16.70 20.48
CA HIS A 216 -10.23 -17.34 19.26
C HIS A 216 -8.72 -17.11 19.08
N LEU A 217 -8.23 -15.90 19.38
CA LEU A 217 -6.80 -15.57 19.29
C LEU A 217 -5.97 -16.37 20.29
N SER A 218 -6.45 -16.47 21.54
CA SER A 218 -5.82 -17.26 22.58
C SER A 218 -5.71 -18.74 22.19
N ARG A 219 -6.75 -19.29 21.53
CA ARG A 219 -6.67 -20.64 20.94
C ARG A 219 -5.62 -20.68 19.84
N ALA A 220 -5.63 -19.76 18.88
CA ALA A 220 -4.66 -19.73 17.80
C ALA A 220 -3.20 -19.69 18.30
N ILE A 221 -2.93 -18.89 19.35
CA ILE A 221 -1.64 -18.81 20.03
C ILE A 221 -1.29 -20.15 20.71
N GLY A 222 -2.23 -20.75 21.44
CA GLY A 222 -2.01 -22.04 22.12
C GLY A 222 -1.72 -23.21 21.18
N PHE A 223 -2.13 -23.11 19.92
CA PHE A 223 -1.83 -24.03 18.82
C PHE A 223 -0.68 -23.55 17.93
N PHE A 224 0.09 -22.56 18.42
CA PHE A 224 1.30 -22.04 17.77
C PHE A 224 1.04 -21.57 16.34
N LEU A 225 -0.16 -21.11 15.97
CA LEU A 225 -0.58 -20.87 14.58
C LEU A 225 0.37 -19.96 13.80
N PHE A 226 1.07 -19.05 14.49
CA PHE A 226 1.93 -18.04 13.90
C PHE A 226 3.43 -18.35 14.00
N ASP A 227 3.82 -19.43 14.70
CA ASP A 227 5.23 -19.76 15.00
C ASP A 227 6.02 -20.31 13.80
N ASP A 228 5.36 -20.65 12.70
CA ASP A 228 6.00 -21.12 11.45
C ASP A 228 6.68 -19.98 10.65
N VAL A 229 6.60 -18.74 11.15
CA VAL A 229 7.21 -17.57 10.51
C VAL A 229 8.57 -17.30 11.17
N GLU A 230 9.61 -17.84 10.54
CA GLU A 230 10.97 -17.84 11.10
C GLU A 230 11.74 -16.53 10.87
N ALA A 231 11.39 -15.76 9.82
CA ALA A 231 12.12 -14.54 9.44
C ALA A 231 11.15 -13.47 8.92
N PRO A 232 11.40 -12.19 9.22
CA PRO A 232 10.60 -11.09 8.70
C PRO A 232 10.90 -10.81 7.23
N SER A 233 9.84 -10.62 6.45
CA SER A 233 9.89 -10.09 5.09
C SER A 233 9.22 -8.72 5.04
N LEU A 234 9.66 -7.86 4.12
CA LEU A 234 8.95 -6.60 3.86
C LEU A 234 7.62 -6.91 3.18
N ILE A 235 6.50 -6.58 3.83
CA ILE A 235 5.16 -6.82 3.30
C ILE A 235 4.56 -5.51 2.82
N TRP A 236 4.07 -5.46 1.58
CA TRP A 236 3.22 -4.39 1.04
C TRP A 236 1.75 -4.60 1.44
N PHE A 237 1.51 -4.66 2.75
CA PHE A 237 0.28 -5.17 3.34
C PHE A 237 -1.04 -4.63 2.74
N THR A 238 -1.11 -3.31 2.53
CA THR A 238 -2.30 -2.65 1.96
C THR A 238 -2.18 -2.37 0.46
N GLY A 239 -1.14 -2.85 -0.21
CA GLY A 239 -1.00 -2.72 -1.66
C GLY A 239 -2.21 -3.29 -2.40
N SER A 240 -2.49 -2.80 -3.59
CA SER A 240 -3.64 -3.27 -4.35
C SER A 240 -3.48 -3.03 -5.84
N GLU A 241 -4.41 -3.57 -6.63
CA GLU A 241 -4.47 -3.29 -8.07
C GLU A 241 -4.68 -1.79 -8.37
N ASP A 242 -5.18 -1.00 -7.42
CA ASP A 242 -5.33 0.45 -7.58
C ASP A 242 -3.98 1.20 -7.50
N ASP A 243 -2.95 0.56 -6.94
CA ASP A 243 -1.60 1.13 -6.86
C ASP A 243 -0.72 0.75 -8.07
N ILE A 244 -1.22 -0.11 -8.95
CA ILE A 244 -0.50 -0.59 -10.13
C ILE A 244 -1.11 0.06 -11.37
N TYR A 245 -0.32 0.85 -12.08
CA TYR A 245 -0.75 1.53 -13.29
C TYR A 245 -0.24 0.79 -14.52
N ILE A 246 -1.14 0.56 -15.46
CA ILE A 246 -0.85 -0.11 -16.73
C ILE A 246 -0.80 0.91 -17.85
N ALA A 247 0.16 0.76 -18.76
CA ALA A 247 0.21 1.55 -19.98
C ALA A 247 -0.98 1.21 -20.89
N LEU A 248 -1.72 2.25 -21.30
CA LEU A 248 -2.71 2.16 -22.35
C LEU A 248 -2.02 2.28 -23.72
N PRO A 249 -2.56 1.65 -24.78
CA PRO A 249 -2.07 1.87 -26.13
C PRO A 249 -2.24 3.35 -26.50
N SER A 250 -1.14 4.07 -26.63
CA SER A 250 -1.15 5.46 -27.08
C SER A 250 -1.01 5.52 -28.60
N ARG A 251 -1.48 6.61 -29.22
CA ARG A 251 -1.42 6.80 -30.69
C ARG A 251 0.01 6.89 -31.23
N THR A 252 1.01 7.07 -30.36
CA THR A 252 2.38 7.45 -30.70
C THR A 252 3.43 6.37 -30.45
N ALA A 253 3.12 5.28 -29.74
CA ALA A 253 4.05 4.17 -29.55
C ALA A 253 3.31 2.83 -29.34
N PRO A 254 3.71 1.74 -30.04
CA PRO A 254 3.23 0.40 -29.74
C PRO A 254 3.96 -0.10 -28.49
N THR A 255 3.56 0.38 -27.31
CA THR A 255 4.02 -0.23 -26.07
C THR A 255 3.26 -1.53 -25.85
N THR A 256 3.99 -2.60 -25.56
CA THR A 256 3.42 -3.78 -24.90
C THR A 256 2.70 -3.30 -23.65
N ARG A 257 1.40 -3.63 -23.52
CA ARG A 257 0.62 -3.33 -22.33
C ARG A 257 1.30 -4.01 -21.14
N GLY A 258 1.80 -3.21 -20.22
CA GLY A 258 2.57 -3.66 -19.08
C GLY A 258 2.51 -2.63 -17.97
N ILE A 259 3.07 -2.99 -16.82
CA ILE A 259 3.11 -2.10 -15.65
C ILE A 259 3.93 -0.86 -16.01
N ALA A 260 3.27 0.30 -16.08
CA ALA A 260 3.86 1.60 -16.37
C ALA A 260 4.42 2.28 -15.12
N ALA A 261 3.73 2.10 -13.99
CA ALA A 261 4.16 2.62 -12.70
C ALA A 261 3.57 1.79 -11.56
N ILE A 262 4.30 1.76 -10.45
CA ILE A 262 3.80 1.28 -9.16
C ILE A 262 3.83 2.49 -8.24
N LEU A 263 2.68 2.85 -7.68
CA LEU A 263 2.63 3.91 -6.69
C LEU A 263 3.33 3.42 -5.42
N PRO A 264 4.23 4.21 -4.82
CA PRO A 264 4.97 3.81 -3.63
C PRO A 264 4.10 3.94 -2.36
N ASN A 265 2.86 3.45 -2.40
CA ASN A 265 1.93 3.56 -1.31
C ASN A 265 2.14 2.43 -0.30
N VAL A 266 3.22 2.56 0.47
CA VAL A 266 3.66 1.61 1.50
C VAL A 266 3.26 2.08 2.90
N ALA A 267 2.14 2.78 3.02
CA ALA A 267 1.72 3.41 4.26
C ALA A 267 1.49 2.39 5.39
N HIS A 268 1.12 1.15 5.09
CA HIS A 268 1.00 0.09 6.08
C HIS A 268 1.98 -1.05 5.86
N ALA A 269 3.08 -0.81 5.14
CA ALA A 269 4.12 -1.81 5.01
C ALA A 269 4.77 -2.13 6.36
N ILE A 270 5.05 -3.40 6.59
CA ILE A 270 5.59 -3.92 7.85
C ILE A 270 6.56 -5.07 7.62
N TRP A 271 7.37 -5.37 8.63
CA TRP A 271 8.18 -6.58 8.71
C TRP A 271 7.32 -7.72 9.28
N GLY A 272 6.98 -8.71 8.44
CA GLY A 272 6.00 -9.73 8.82
C GLY A 272 6.02 -10.98 7.96
N ASP A 273 4.94 -11.75 8.08
CA ASP A 273 4.69 -12.95 7.29
C ASP A 273 4.27 -12.58 5.85
N PRO A 274 4.95 -13.08 4.79
CA PRO A 274 4.53 -12.98 3.40
C PRO A 274 3.04 -13.26 3.12
N LEU A 275 2.43 -14.18 3.87
CA LEU A 275 1.02 -14.52 3.70
C LEU A 275 0.08 -13.37 4.08
N LEU A 276 0.57 -12.31 4.74
CA LEU A 276 -0.19 -11.12 5.09
C LEU A 276 -0.57 -10.27 3.86
N GLU A 277 0.20 -10.35 2.76
CA GLU A 277 -0.05 -9.60 1.51
C GLU A 277 -1.51 -9.62 1.06
N SER A 278 -2.08 -8.45 0.76
CA SER A 278 -3.44 -8.32 0.23
C SER A 278 -3.62 -9.06 -1.11
N PHE A 279 -2.57 -9.17 -1.93
CA PHE A 279 -2.57 -9.90 -3.20
C PHE A 279 -2.81 -11.41 -3.04
N PHE A 280 -2.73 -11.94 -1.82
CA PHE A 280 -3.11 -13.31 -1.49
C PHE A 280 -4.51 -13.43 -0.87
N LEU A 281 -5.36 -12.39 -0.95
CA LEU A 281 -6.75 -12.48 -0.51
C LEU A 281 -7.58 -13.28 -1.53
N PRO A 282 -8.44 -14.22 -1.10
CA PRO A 282 -9.35 -14.91 -2.02
C PRO A 282 -10.16 -13.91 -2.87
N PRO A 283 -10.32 -14.14 -4.19
CA PRO A 283 -10.00 -15.37 -4.93
C PRO A 283 -8.54 -15.49 -5.43
N ALA A 284 -7.65 -14.57 -5.05
CA ALA A 284 -6.24 -14.56 -5.43
C ALA A 284 -5.39 -15.46 -4.50
N PRO A 285 -4.12 -15.77 -4.85
CA PRO A 285 -3.42 -15.41 -6.09
C PRO A 285 -3.94 -16.17 -7.32
N SER A 286 -3.82 -15.56 -8.50
CA SER A 286 -3.96 -16.32 -9.75
C SER A 286 -2.78 -17.27 -9.95
N SER A 287 -2.92 -18.27 -10.82
CA SER A 287 -1.81 -19.20 -11.12
C SER A 287 -0.57 -18.47 -11.64
N ALA A 288 -0.75 -17.40 -12.43
CA ALA A 288 0.35 -16.58 -12.94
C ALA A 288 1.05 -15.78 -11.84
N VAL A 289 0.30 -15.20 -10.88
CA VAL A 289 0.90 -14.56 -9.69
C VAL A 289 1.73 -15.59 -8.91
N GLN A 290 1.17 -16.78 -8.66
CA GLN A 290 1.86 -17.82 -7.90
C GLN A 290 3.14 -18.29 -8.62
N GLU A 291 3.07 -18.49 -9.94
CA GLU A 291 4.24 -18.87 -10.76
C GLU A 291 5.33 -17.81 -10.68
N GLY A 292 4.98 -16.53 -10.89
CA GLY A 292 5.94 -15.43 -10.84
C GLY A 292 6.60 -15.28 -9.47
N TYR A 293 5.81 -15.47 -8.42
CA TYR A 293 6.22 -15.40 -7.03
C TYR A 293 7.25 -16.47 -6.68
N LEU A 294 6.95 -17.74 -6.97
CA LEU A 294 7.86 -18.85 -6.73
C LEU A 294 9.13 -18.74 -7.58
N ALA A 295 9.00 -18.34 -8.85
CA ALA A 295 10.14 -18.17 -9.75
C ALA A 295 11.11 -17.07 -9.33
N SER A 296 10.71 -16.17 -8.41
CA SER A 296 11.50 -15.02 -7.97
C SER A 296 11.87 -15.08 -6.48
N GLY A 297 11.95 -16.28 -5.91
CA GLY A 297 12.43 -16.49 -4.54
C GLY A 297 11.34 -16.50 -3.46
N GLY A 298 10.07 -16.31 -3.85
CA GLY A 298 8.94 -16.50 -2.95
C GLY A 298 8.82 -17.96 -2.49
N LYS A 299 8.37 -18.17 -1.24
CA LYS A 299 8.09 -19.50 -0.67
C LYS A 299 6.60 -19.82 -0.74
N GLU A 300 6.24 -21.09 -0.92
CA GLU A 300 4.84 -21.50 -1.05
C GLU A 300 3.97 -21.04 0.14
N THR A 301 2.96 -20.19 -0.11
CA THR A 301 2.23 -19.47 0.96
C THR A 301 0.95 -20.16 1.44
N ILE A 302 0.33 -21.06 0.66
CA ILE A 302 -0.93 -21.74 1.05
C ILE A 302 -0.86 -23.23 0.66
N VAL A 303 -0.19 -24.03 1.48
CA VAL A 303 0.00 -25.47 1.21
C VAL A 303 -0.84 -26.34 2.15
N VAL A 304 -1.09 -25.85 3.36
CA VAL A 304 -1.66 -26.62 4.47
C VAL A 304 -2.93 -25.92 4.97
N PRO A 305 -3.91 -26.65 5.48
CA PRO A 305 -5.08 -26.06 6.13
C PRO A 305 -4.75 -24.99 7.19
N ARG A 306 -3.58 -25.08 7.83
CA ARG A 306 -3.05 -24.07 8.77
C ARG A 306 -2.91 -22.68 8.17
N GLN A 307 -2.36 -22.54 6.96
CA GLN A 307 -2.26 -21.22 6.30
C GLN A 307 -3.62 -20.64 5.95
N LYS A 308 -4.63 -21.49 5.70
CA LYS A 308 -6.01 -21.01 5.50
C LYS A 308 -6.56 -20.37 6.78
N THR A 309 -6.35 -20.98 7.94
CA THR A 309 -6.74 -20.37 9.24
C THR A 309 -5.97 -19.08 9.49
N LYS A 310 -4.65 -19.07 9.25
CA LYS A 310 -3.81 -17.87 9.39
C LYS A 310 -4.30 -16.72 8.50
N ARG A 311 -4.74 -17.05 7.27
CA ARG A 311 -5.27 -16.06 6.33
C ARG A 311 -6.57 -15.40 6.81
N ILE A 312 -7.40 -16.09 7.60
CA ILE A 312 -8.61 -15.49 8.20
C ILE A 312 -8.20 -14.40 9.20
N TRP A 313 -7.19 -14.64 10.03
CA TRP A 313 -6.64 -13.62 10.95
C TRP A 313 -6.09 -12.41 10.20
N TYR A 314 -5.36 -12.63 9.11
CA TYR A 314 -4.82 -11.55 8.29
C TYR A 314 -5.91 -10.76 7.58
N SER A 315 -7.00 -11.42 7.20
CA SER A 315 -8.19 -10.75 6.63
C SER A 315 -8.91 -9.90 7.67
N LEU A 316 -9.05 -10.39 8.91
CA LEU A 316 -9.57 -9.62 10.03
C LEU A 316 -8.71 -8.37 10.29
N PHE A 317 -7.39 -8.55 10.36
CA PHE A 317 -6.44 -7.46 10.58
C PHE A 317 -6.53 -6.39 9.47
N LEU A 318 -6.60 -6.80 8.20
CA LEU A 318 -6.77 -5.87 7.08
C LEU A 318 -8.10 -5.11 7.15
N GLY A 319 -9.19 -5.80 7.46
CA GLY A 319 -10.51 -5.17 7.62
C GLY A 319 -10.49 -4.10 8.72
N LEU A 320 -9.84 -4.37 9.86
CA LEU A 320 -9.68 -3.40 10.94
C LEU A 320 -8.86 -2.17 10.50
N ILE A 321 -7.77 -2.36 9.76
CA ILE A 321 -6.96 -1.26 9.23
C ILE A 321 -7.75 -0.38 8.26
N ILE A 322 -8.44 -0.99 7.30
CA ILE A 322 -9.23 -0.23 6.32
C ILE A 322 -10.36 0.51 7.03
N LEU A 323 -11.05 -0.13 7.97
CA LEU A 323 -12.10 0.53 8.74
C LEU A 323 -11.55 1.74 9.53
N ARG A 324 -10.37 1.62 10.12
CA ARG A 324 -9.70 2.70 10.86
C ARG A 324 -9.41 3.88 9.93
N GLU A 325 -8.72 3.65 8.83
CA GLU A 325 -8.35 4.72 7.88
C GLU A 325 -9.58 5.41 7.28
N ARG A 326 -10.63 4.64 6.96
CA ARG A 326 -11.88 5.19 6.41
C ARG A 326 -12.72 5.89 7.47
N SER A 327 -12.59 5.55 8.75
CA SER A 327 -13.30 6.23 9.85
C SER A 327 -12.74 7.63 10.13
N HIS A 328 -11.43 7.83 9.96
CA HIS A 328 -10.80 9.15 10.05
C HIS A 328 -11.20 10.12 8.93
N LYS A 329 -11.78 9.63 7.83
CA LYS A 329 -12.26 10.46 6.69
C LYS A 329 -13.38 11.44 7.06
N GLY A 330 -14.03 11.29 8.23
CA GLY A 330 -15.18 12.10 8.65
C GLY A 330 -14.89 13.43 9.33
N CYS A 331 -13.62 13.83 9.53
CA CYS A 331 -13.29 15.03 10.33
C CYS A 331 -13.07 16.33 9.52
N VAL A 332 -12.87 16.31 8.20
CA VAL A 332 -12.63 17.55 7.41
C VAL A 332 -13.14 17.40 5.96
N ASP A 333 -14.17 18.17 5.62
CA ASP A 333 -14.59 18.67 4.29
C ASP A 333 -14.27 17.81 3.04
N ASP A 334 -15.00 16.72 2.80
CA ASP A 334 -14.99 16.03 1.49
C ASP A 334 -16.43 15.77 0.98
N PRO A 335 -16.90 16.43 -0.11
CA PRO A 335 -18.30 16.48 -0.50
C PRO A 335 -18.82 15.27 -1.31
N ALA A 336 -18.28 14.06 -1.12
CA ALA A 336 -18.73 12.85 -1.84
C ALA A 336 -19.24 11.75 -0.89
N PRO A 337 -20.55 11.72 -0.55
CA PRO A 337 -21.12 10.78 0.41
C PRO A 337 -21.19 9.31 -0.06
N ASP A 338 -21.20 9.02 -1.37
CA ASP A 338 -21.60 7.68 -1.84
C ASP A 338 -20.47 6.63 -1.88
N ALA A 339 -19.22 7.01 -2.20
CA ALA A 339 -18.13 6.04 -2.26
C ALA A 339 -17.58 5.66 -0.88
N SER A 340 -17.67 6.57 0.10
CA SER A 340 -17.06 6.38 1.42
C SER A 340 -17.76 5.35 2.31
N ASN A 341 -19.07 5.15 2.11
CA ASN A 341 -19.84 4.16 2.87
C ASN A 341 -19.62 2.74 2.35
N VAL A 342 -19.47 2.58 1.03
CA VAL A 342 -19.24 1.28 0.39
C VAL A 342 -17.96 0.62 0.91
N ASP A 343 -16.89 1.40 1.12
CA ASP A 343 -15.62 0.88 1.63
C ASP A 343 -15.69 0.48 3.11
N LYS A 344 -16.43 1.25 3.93
CA LYS A 344 -16.66 0.94 5.35
C LYS A 344 -17.52 -0.32 5.51
N ASP A 345 -18.58 -0.43 4.72
CA ASP A 345 -19.48 -1.59 4.73
C ASP A 345 -18.72 -2.85 4.27
N TRP A 346 -17.86 -2.72 3.26
CA TRP A 346 -16.98 -3.81 2.84
C TRP A 346 -16.01 -4.24 3.95
N ALA A 347 -15.35 -3.29 4.61
CA ALA A 347 -14.40 -3.58 5.69
C ALA A 347 -15.11 -4.25 6.89
N MET A 348 -16.27 -3.72 7.27
CA MET A 348 -17.13 -4.31 8.30
C MET A 348 -17.58 -5.73 7.91
N GLY A 349 -18.00 -5.92 6.66
CA GLY A 349 -18.36 -7.23 6.13
C GLY A 349 -17.21 -8.23 6.18
N LEU A 350 -15.98 -7.79 5.87
CA LEU A 350 -14.77 -8.61 5.96
C LEU A 350 -14.47 -9.00 7.41
N ILE A 351 -14.58 -8.06 8.36
CA ILE A 351 -14.39 -8.30 9.80
C ILE A 351 -15.39 -9.34 10.29
N LEU A 352 -16.69 -9.12 10.08
CA LEU A 352 -17.74 -10.02 10.56
C LEU A 352 -17.64 -11.42 9.94
N LYS A 353 -17.33 -11.50 8.64
CA LYS A 353 -17.09 -12.78 7.95
C LYS A 353 -15.88 -13.51 8.53
N SER A 354 -14.82 -12.78 8.86
CA SER A 354 -13.60 -13.37 9.43
C SER A 354 -13.85 -13.89 10.85
N ILE A 355 -14.54 -13.11 11.69
CA ILE A 355 -14.93 -13.54 13.05
C ILE A 355 -15.76 -14.82 12.99
N LYS A 356 -16.79 -14.85 12.13
CA LYS A 356 -17.60 -16.05 11.91
C LYS A 356 -16.78 -17.24 11.41
N ALA A 357 -15.81 -17.02 10.53
CA ALA A 357 -14.96 -18.10 10.04
C ALA A 357 -13.99 -18.61 11.12
N LEU A 358 -13.59 -17.77 12.09
CA LEU A 358 -12.72 -18.14 13.21
C LEU A 358 -13.42 -19.02 14.26
N SER A 359 -14.75 -18.95 14.40
CA SER A 359 -15.48 -19.81 15.33
C SER A 359 -15.29 -21.29 15.00
N ASP A 360 -15.33 -21.60 13.70
CA ASP A 360 -15.27 -22.96 13.15
C ASP A 360 -13.87 -23.32 12.64
N ALA A 361 -12.90 -22.41 12.78
CA ALA A 361 -11.57 -22.61 12.25
C ALA A 361 -10.83 -23.73 13.01
N PRO A 362 -10.21 -24.68 12.29
CA PRO A 362 -9.39 -25.71 12.91
C PRO A 362 -8.18 -25.07 13.60
N CYS A 363 -7.91 -25.56 14.81
CA CYS A 363 -6.71 -25.25 15.56
C CYS A 363 -5.73 -26.43 15.35
N TYR A 364 -4.53 -26.15 14.84
CA TYR A 364 -3.57 -27.15 14.35
C TYR A 364 -2.42 -27.39 15.29
#